data_AF-A0A0Q4QDM9-F1
#
_entry.id   AF-A0A0Q4QDM9-F1
#
_cell.length_a   1.000
_cell.length_b   1.000
_cell.length_c   1.000
_cell.angle_alpha   90.00
_cell.angle_beta   90.00
_cell.angle_gamma   90.00
#
_symmetry.space_group_name_H-M   'P 1'
#
loop_
_entity.id
_entity.type
_entity.pdbx_description
1 polymer ?
#
loop_
_entity_poly.entity_id
_entity_poly.type
_entity_poly.pdbx_seq_one_letter_code
_entity_poly.pdbx_strand_id
1 'polypeptide(L)'
;MGKIFQLQTREEIIHWFESKLFGPIIKLLSDNSKIQYVKIADRLMNMIHEQYDQEITLELYSKILNYHPVYLSRIFKREIGISFSDYLTDYRMKIAKVMLETTI
;
A
#
# COMPACT_ATOMS: atom_id res chain seq x y z
N MET A 1 24.32 16.84 26.80
CA MET A 1 25.16 15.63 26.93
C MET A 1 24.25 14.45 27.23
N GLY A 2 24.23 13.44 26.37
CA GLY A 2 23.16 12.43 26.32
C GLY A 2 23.13 11.49 27.51
N LYS A 3 21.93 11.21 28.03
CA LYS A 3 21.63 10.28 29.14
C LYS A 3 22.19 8.86 28.93
N ILE A 4 22.56 8.53 27.69
CA ILE A 4 23.23 7.29 27.26
C ILE A 4 24.57 7.08 28.01
N PHE A 5 25.31 8.14 28.32
CA PHE A 5 26.61 8.02 29.02
C PHE A 5 26.49 7.82 30.53
N GLN A 6 25.27 7.80 31.09
CA GLN A 6 25.01 7.61 32.52
C GLN A 6 24.47 6.22 32.86
N LEU A 7 24.16 5.40 31.85
CA LEU A 7 23.62 4.05 32.04
C LEU A 7 24.80 3.11 32.31
N GLN A 8 24.94 2.63 33.54
CA GLN A 8 26.09 1.83 33.97
C GLN A 8 25.76 0.34 34.07
N THR A 9 24.47 0.01 34.06
CA THR A 9 24.00 -1.38 34.15
C THR A 9 23.33 -1.82 32.85
N ARG A 10 23.41 -3.13 32.59
CA ARG A 10 22.78 -3.74 31.42
C ARG A 10 21.27 -3.52 31.45
N GLU A 11 20.63 -3.60 32.62
CA GLU A 11 19.19 -3.37 32.77
C GLU A 11 18.79 -1.94 32.36
N GLU A 12 19.54 -0.92 32.77
CA GLU A 12 19.25 0.48 32.46
C GLU A 12 19.40 0.78 30.95
N ILE A 13 20.41 0.18 30.31
CA ILE A 13 20.64 0.31 28.86
C ILE A 13 19.48 -0.31 28.08
N ILE A 14 19.04 -1.51 28.46
CA ILE A 14 17.92 -2.21 27.82
C ILE A 14 16.64 -1.40 27.99
N HIS A 15 16.33 -0.96 29.22
CA HIS A 15 15.11 -0.20 29.48
C HIS A 15 15.07 1.15 28.75
N TRP A 16 16.22 1.82 28.63
CA TRP A 16 16.33 3.05 27.84
C TRP A 16 16.13 2.78 26.34
N PHE A 17 16.70 1.69 25.80
CA PHE A 17 16.49 1.27 24.41
C PHE A 17 15.01 0.96 24.11
N GLU A 18 14.35 0.20 24.98
CA GLU A 18 12.91 -0.11 24.92
C GLU A 18 12.05 1.15 24.95
N SER A 19 12.29 2.05 25.90
CA SER A 19 11.43 3.21 26.10
C SER A 19 11.71 4.38 25.14
N LYS A 20 12.95 4.57 24.70
CA LYS A 20 13.35 5.77 23.93
C LYS A 20 13.71 5.50 22.48
N LEU A 21 14.07 4.27 22.10
CA LEU A 21 14.49 3.96 20.74
C LEU A 21 13.45 3.12 19.99
N PHE A 22 13.00 2.00 20.58
CA PHE A 22 12.09 1.09 19.89
C PHE A 22 10.72 1.70 19.60
N GLY A 23 10.12 2.43 20.55
CA GLY A 23 8.83 3.10 20.34
C GLY A 23 8.83 4.03 19.11
N PRO A 24 9.73 5.02 19.02
CA PRO A 24 9.82 5.92 17.87
C PRO A 24 10.14 5.22 16.55
N ILE A 25 11.02 4.21 16.55
CA ILE A 25 11.37 3.46 15.33
C ILE A 25 10.18 2.64 14.83
N ILE A 26 9.49 1.92 15.71
CA ILE A 26 8.30 1.15 15.35
C ILE A 26 7.24 2.09 14.76
N LYS A 27 7.02 3.24 15.40
CA LYS A 27 6.09 4.25 14.90
C LYS A 27 6.49 4.74 13.51
N LEU A 28 7.74 5.15 13.31
CA LEU A 28 8.25 5.63 12.03
C LEU A 28 8.11 4.58 10.91
N LEU A 29 8.46 3.33 11.17
CA LEU A 29 8.31 2.23 10.21
C LEU A 29 6.84 1.99 9.88
N SER A 30 5.96 2.02 10.89
CA SER A 30 4.52 1.82 10.69
C SER A 30 3.88 2.94 9.85
N ASP A 31 4.24 4.20 10.12
CA ASP A 31 3.71 5.35 9.39
C ASP A 31 4.20 5.35 7.94
N ASN A 32 5.47 5.03 7.71
CA ASN A 32 6.03 4.88 6.37
C ASN A 32 5.38 3.73 5.60
N SER A 33 5.07 2.60 6.26
CA SER A 33 4.39 1.48 5.61
C SER A 33 2.98 1.86 5.16
N LYS A 34 2.22 2.60 5.96
CA LYS A 34 0.89 3.11 5.59
C LYS A 34 0.96 4.02 4.37
N ILE A 35 1.89 4.96 4.35
CA ILE A 35 2.09 5.86 3.20
C ILE A 35 2.45 5.06 1.94
N GLN A 36 3.32 4.04 2.07
CA GLN A 36 3.68 3.18 0.94
C GLN A 36 2.46 2.43 0.40
N TYR A 37 1.58 1.94 1.27
CA TYR A 37 0.40 1.22 0.88
C TYR A 37 -0.60 2.07 0.09
N VAL A 38 -0.90 3.28 0.57
CA VAL A 38 -1.75 4.23 -0.14
C VAL A 38 -1.17 4.52 -1.52
N LYS A 39 0.13 4.81 -1.60
CA LYS A 39 0.81 5.07 -2.89
C LYS A 39 0.73 3.89 -3.87
N ILE A 40 0.82 2.66 -3.39
CA ILE A 40 0.72 1.47 -4.25
C ILE A 40 -0.72 1.31 -4.74
N ALA A 41 -1.71 1.49 -3.88
CA ALA A 41 -3.12 1.40 -4.26
C ALA A 41 -3.48 2.49 -5.29
N ASP A 42 -3.09 3.74 -5.07
CA ASP A 42 -3.30 4.84 -6.01
C ASP A 42 -2.67 4.55 -7.38
N ARG A 43 -1.45 4.00 -7.38
CA ARG A 43 -0.77 3.65 -8.63
C ARG A 43 -1.48 2.53 -9.38
N LEU A 44 -1.97 1.50 -8.68
CA LEU A 44 -2.76 0.43 -9.29
C LEU A 44 -4.08 0.97 -9.87
N MET A 45 -4.74 1.90 -9.17
CA MET A 45 -5.97 2.55 -9.62
C MET A 45 -5.76 3.34 -10.91
N ASN A 46 -4.69 4.14 -10.97
CA ASN A 46 -4.35 4.89 -12.18
C ASN A 46 -4.09 3.95 -13.37
N MET A 47 -3.33 2.87 -13.16
CA MET A 47 -3.07 1.89 -14.20
C MET A 47 -4.37 1.24 -14.70
N ILE A 48 -5.31 0.94 -13.81
CA ILE A 48 -6.65 0.45 -14.21
C ILE A 48 -7.38 1.50 -15.05
N HIS A 49 -7.43 2.76 -14.62
CA HIS A 49 -8.13 3.81 -15.36
C HIS A 49 -7.54 4.08 -16.74
N GLU A 50 -6.23 3.93 -16.90
CA GLU A 50 -5.53 4.12 -18.18
C GLU A 50 -5.65 2.91 -19.12
N GLN A 51 -5.87 1.71 -18.58
CA GLN A 51 -5.72 0.45 -19.33
C GLN A 51 -6.92 -0.51 -19.13
N TYR A 52 -8.08 0.01 -18.69
CA TYR A 52 -9.24 -0.82 -18.37
C TYR A 52 -9.75 -1.61 -19.58
N ASP A 53 -9.49 -1.15 -20.79
CA ASP A 53 -9.88 -1.77 -22.06
C ASP A 53 -8.94 -2.91 -22.51
N GLN A 54 -7.84 -3.15 -21.77
CA GLN A 54 -6.84 -4.16 -22.08
C GLN A 54 -6.95 -5.41 -21.18
N GLU A 55 -6.26 -6.49 -21.53
CA GLU A 55 -6.15 -7.67 -20.67
C GLU A 55 -5.15 -7.42 -19.52
N ILE A 56 -5.63 -6.75 -18.47
CA ILE A 56 -4.83 -6.41 -17.29
C ILE A 56 -5.04 -7.40 -16.14
N THR A 57 -3.96 -7.72 -15.44
CA THR A 57 -3.93 -8.64 -14.29
C THR A 57 -2.98 -8.13 -13.20
N LEU A 58 -3.15 -8.63 -11.97
CA LEU A 58 -2.19 -8.32 -10.90
C LEU A 58 -0.81 -8.91 -11.19
N GLU A 59 -0.72 -10.05 -11.90
CA GLU A 59 0.52 -10.65 -12.36
C GLU A 59 1.29 -9.76 -13.35
N LEU A 60 0.56 -9.02 -14.20
CA LEU A 60 1.18 -8.04 -15.09
C LEU A 60 1.75 -6.87 -14.27
N TYR A 61 0.93 -6.31 -13.38
CA TYR A 61 1.32 -5.14 -12.57
C TYR A 61 2.39 -5.48 -11.53
N SER A 62 2.44 -6.73 -11.07
CA SER A 62 3.48 -7.22 -10.15
C SER A 62 4.87 -7.13 -10.77
N LYS A 63 4.99 -7.43 -12.08
CA LYS A 63 6.25 -7.31 -12.83
C LYS A 63 6.66 -5.85 -13.03
N ILE A 64 5.71 -4.96 -13.28
CA ILE A 64 5.98 -3.52 -13.51
C ILE A 64 6.39 -2.83 -12.21
N LEU A 65 5.69 -3.15 -11.11
CA LEU A 65 5.90 -2.51 -9.82
C LEU A 65 6.96 -3.20 -8.95
N ASN A 66 7.53 -4.32 -9.42
CA ASN A 66 8.49 -5.16 -8.69
C ASN A 66 7.96 -5.62 -7.31
N TYR A 67 6.69 -6.01 -7.26
CA TYR A 67 6.08 -6.62 -6.07
C TYR A 67 5.59 -8.03 -6.39
N HIS A 68 5.35 -8.82 -5.36
CA HIS A 68 4.66 -10.10 -5.52
C HIS A 68 3.15 -9.87 -5.75
N PRO A 69 2.47 -10.61 -6.65
CA PRO A 69 1.04 -10.39 -6.95
C PRO A 69 0.14 -10.52 -5.70
N VAL A 70 0.42 -11.48 -4.82
CA VAL A 70 -0.30 -11.64 -3.53
C VAL A 70 -0.17 -10.39 -2.64
N TYR A 71 0.98 -9.71 -2.67
CA TYR A 71 1.19 -8.49 -1.90
C TYR A 71 0.34 -7.34 -2.46
N LEU A 72 0.32 -7.18 -3.78
CA LEU A 72 -0.53 -6.18 -4.45
C LEU A 72 -2.02 -6.45 -4.21
N SER A 73 -2.45 -7.72 -4.29
CA SER A 73 -3.84 -8.12 -3.98
C SER A 73 -4.26 -7.71 -2.56
N ARG A 74 -3.38 -7.97 -1.57
CA ARG A 74 -3.63 -7.60 -0.17
C ARG A 74 -3.69 -6.09 0.02
N ILE A 75 -2.77 -5.34 -0.58
CA ILE A 75 -2.76 -3.87 -0.49
C ILE A 75 -4.02 -3.30 -1.13
N PHE A 76 -4.31 -3.70 -2.36
CA PHE A 76 -5.45 -3.19 -3.10
C PHE A 76 -6.74 -3.43 -2.34
N LYS A 77 -6.96 -4.65 -1.85
CA LYS A 77 -8.15 -4.97 -1.06
C LYS A 77 -8.20 -4.20 0.26
N ARG A 78 -7.07 -3.95 0.92
CA ARG A 78 -7.06 -3.19 2.18
C ARG A 78 -7.37 -1.71 1.97
N GLU A 79 -6.77 -1.08 0.96
CA GLU A 79 -6.95 0.36 0.73
C GLU A 79 -8.25 0.70 0.00
N ILE A 80 -8.67 -0.14 -0.96
CA ILE A 80 -9.86 0.10 -1.81
C ILE A 80 -11.12 -0.58 -1.24
N GLY A 81 -10.95 -1.60 -0.39
CA GLY A 81 -12.04 -2.32 0.27
C GLY A 81 -12.61 -3.51 -0.52
N ILE A 82 -12.36 -3.58 -1.83
CA ILE A 82 -12.80 -4.67 -2.72
C ILE A 82 -11.63 -5.28 -3.47
N SER A 83 -11.81 -6.46 -4.08
CA SER A 83 -10.73 -7.09 -4.84
C SER A 83 -10.41 -6.31 -6.12
N PHE A 84 -9.19 -6.50 -6.63
CA PHE A 84 -8.77 -5.90 -7.91
C PHE A 84 -9.72 -6.29 -9.06
N SER A 85 -10.10 -7.56 -9.15
CA SER A 85 -10.98 -8.07 -10.21
C SER A 85 -12.39 -7.51 -10.12
N ASP A 86 -12.94 -7.36 -8.90
CA ASP A 86 -14.24 -6.76 -8.68
C ASP A 86 -14.22 -5.29 -9.11
N TYR A 87 -13.21 -4.53 -8.65
CA TYR A 87 -13.06 -3.13 -8.99
C TYR A 87 -12.92 -2.91 -10.51
N LEU A 88 -12.10 -3.73 -11.19
CA LEU A 88 -11.93 -3.66 -12.64
C LEU A 88 -13.25 -3.91 -13.38
N THR A 89 -14.00 -4.92 -12.93
CA THR A 89 -15.31 -5.27 -13.50
C THR A 89 -16.29 -4.11 -13.35
N ASP A 90 -16.41 -3.56 -12.15
CA ASP A 90 -17.30 -2.43 -11.85
C ASP A 90 -16.93 -1.19 -12.68
N TYR A 91 -15.62 -0.91 -12.81
CA TYR A 91 -15.15 0.21 -13.59
C TYR A 91 -15.48 0.06 -15.08
N ARG A 92 -15.26 -1.13 -15.66
CA ARG A 92 -15.62 -1.43 -17.06
C ARG A 92 -17.13 -1.28 -17.29
N MET A 93 -17.96 -1.77 -16.38
CA MET A 93 -19.42 -1.61 -16.45
C MET A 93 -19.83 -0.14 -16.40
N LYS A 94 -19.20 0.65 -15.54
CA LYS A 94 -19.44 2.10 -15.47
C LYS A 94 -19.11 2.79 -16.80
N ILE A 95 -17.96 2.48 -17.40
CA ILE A 95 -17.58 3.06 -18.69
C ILE A 95 -18.55 2.61 -19.80
N ALA A 96 -18.91 1.33 -19.86
CA ALA A 96 -19.87 0.83 -20.84
C ALA A 96 -21.21 1.57 -20.76
N LYS A 97 -21.72 1.82 -19.55
CA LYS A 97 -22.94 2.63 -19.34
C LYS A 97 -22.77 4.05 -19.90
N VAL A 98 -21.67 4.73 -19.59
CA VAL A 98 -21.38 6.09 -20.08
C VAL A 98 -21.30 6.11 -21.61
N MET A 99 -20.64 5.12 -22.22
CA MET A 99 -20.54 5.00 -23.68
C MET A 99 -21.92 4.84 -24.32
N LEU A 100 -22.81 4.05 -23.73
CA LEU A 100 -24.18 3.89 -24.22
C LEU A 100 -25.00 5.19 -24.09
N GLU A 101 -24.79 5.97 -23.04
CA GLU A 101 -25.49 7.26 -22.83
C GLU A 101 -24.97 8.38 -23.75
N THR A 102 -23.70 8.33 -24.15
CA THR A 102 -23.02 9.41 -24.93
C THR A 102 -22.94 9.14 -26.43
N THR A 103 -23.27 7.94 -26.89
CA THR A 103 -23.28 7.55 -28.32
C THR A 103 -24.69 7.53 -28.93
N ILE A 104 -25.68 8.15 -28.27
CA ILE A 104 -27.05 8.37 -28.79
C ILE A 104 -27.22 9.85 -29.15
#